data_AF-A0A1R2BAW5-F1
#
_entry.id   AF-A0A1R2BAW5-F1
#
_cell.length_a   1.000
_cell.length_b   1.000
_cell.length_c   1.000
_cell.angle_alpha   90.00
_cell.angle_beta   90.00
_cell.angle_gamma   90.00
#
_symmetry.space_group_name_H-M   'P 1'
#
loop_
_entity.id
_entity.type
_entity.pdbx_description
1 polymer ?
#
loop_
_entity_poly.entity_id
_entity_poly.type
_entity_poly.pdbx_seq_one_letter_code
_entity_poly.pdbx_strand_id
1 'polypeptide(L)'
;MELPDTIWLEVCQYLTPKDLCKLALVSKFFNQISSNNYTWQQIIIQRHNRIPKGINNLKKNYAEINCMATRLISKFQSETHEFEKVLHRERERQKEALEYKRLQRQILRSLKELES
;
A
#
# COMPACT_ATOMS: atom_id res chain seq x y z
N MET A 1 3.76 -11.65 55.13
CA MET A 1 4.30 -10.31 54.84
C MET A 1 3.49 -9.74 53.69
N GLU A 2 2.90 -8.57 53.86
CA GLU A 2 2.24 -7.84 52.77
C GLU A 2 3.27 -6.97 52.05
N LEU A 3 3.11 -6.84 50.73
CA LEU A 3 3.94 -5.98 49.89
C LEU A 3 3.62 -4.50 50.16
N PRO A 4 4.61 -3.60 50.20
CA PRO A 4 4.37 -2.17 50.36
C PRO A 4 3.58 -1.57 49.18
N ASP A 5 2.76 -0.56 49.45
CA ASP A 5 1.95 0.16 48.47
C ASP A 5 2.77 0.71 47.30
N THR A 6 4.01 1.15 47.57
CA THR A 6 4.92 1.66 46.54
C THR A 6 5.24 0.62 45.48
N ILE A 7 5.45 -0.64 45.89
CA ILE A 7 5.72 -1.74 44.97
C ILE A 7 4.45 -2.09 44.18
N TRP A 8 3.28 -2.07 44.83
CA TRP A 8 2.01 -2.29 44.14
C TRP A 8 1.71 -1.23 43.09
N LEU A 9 1.98 0.04 43.38
CA LEU A 9 1.84 1.14 42.42
C LEU A 9 2.78 0.97 41.21
N GLU A 10 3.99 0.45 41.42
CA GLU A 10 4.92 0.15 40.34
C GLU A 10 4.43 -1.01 39.47
N VAL A 11 3.96 -2.10 40.09
CA VAL A 11 3.36 -3.25 39.38
C VAL A 11 2.16 -2.82 38.54
N CYS A 12 1.31 -1.95 39.07
CA CYS A 12 0.13 -1.45 38.38
C CYS A 12 0.45 -0.69 37.08
N GLN A 13 1.64 -0.08 36.94
CA GLN A 13 2.05 0.62 35.72
C GLN A 13 2.29 -0.33 34.53
N TYR A 14 2.55 -1.60 34.78
CA TYR A 14 2.75 -2.61 33.74
C TYR A 14 1.45 -3.23 33.23
N LEU A 15 0.34 -3.01 33.94
CA LEU A 15 -0.96 -3.54 33.57
C LEU A 15 -1.62 -2.70 32.47
N THR A 16 -2.48 -3.36 31.67
CA THR A 16 -3.35 -2.61 30.76
C THR A 16 -4.44 -1.90 31.56
N PRO A 17 -5.00 -0.77 31.07
CA PRO A 17 -6.16 -0.13 31.67
C PRO A 17 -7.32 -1.08 31.97
N LYS A 18 -7.56 -2.06 31.08
CA LYS A 18 -8.63 -3.04 31.25
C LYS A 18 -8.34 -3.94 32.44
N ASP A 19 -7.09 -4.34 32.65
CA ASP A 19 -6.72 -5.21 33.76
C ASP A 19 -6.65 -4.44 35.07
N LEU A 20 -6.32 -3.14 35.06
CA LEU A 20 -6.48 -2.27 36.23
C LEU A 20 -7.93 -2.13 36.65
N CYS A 21 -8.86 -1.93 35.70
CA CYS A 21 -10.29 -1.91 36.01
C CYS A 21 -10.76 -3.22 36.66
N LYS A 22 -10.25 -4.37 36.20
CA LYS A 22 -10.57 -5.67 36.83
C LYS A 22 -9.96 -5.78 38.22
N LEU A 23 -8.71 -5.35 38.39
CA LEU A 23 -7.99 -5.36 39.67
C LEU A 23 -8.74 -4.55 40.72
N ALA A 24 -9.31 -3.40 40.33
CA ALA A 24 -10.12 -2.54 41.19
C ALA A 24 -11.37 -3.24 41.79
N LEU A 25 -11.84 -4.32 41.17
CA LEU A 25 -13.02 -5.09 41.61
C LEU A 25 -12.66 -6.22 42.57
N VAL A 26 -11.38 -6.53 42.76
CA VAL A 26 -10.92 -7.66 43.60
C VAL A 26 -11.04 -7.34 45.08
N SER A 27 -10.65 -6.13 45.50
CA SER A 27 -10.72 -5.71 46.90
C SER A 27 -10.70 -4.19 47.06
N LYS A 28 -11.06 -3.68 48.24
CA LYS A 28 -10.97 -2.25 48.57
C LYS A 28 -9.54 -1.72 48.46
N PHE A 29 -8.55 -2.53 48.86
CA PHE A 29 -7.13 -2.19 48.73
C PHE A 29 -6.74 -2.00 47.26
N PHE A 30 -7.06 -2.97 46.41
CA PHE A 30 -6.74 -2.87 44.99
C PHE A 30 -7.51 -1.77 44.29
N ASN A 31 -8.72 -1.45 44.74
CA ASN A 31 -9.47 -0.31 44.26
C ASN A 31 -8.70 1.01 44.52
N GLN A 32 -8.19 1.21 45.74
CA GLN A 32 -7.42 2.40 46.10
C GLN A 32 -6.11 2.51 45.31
N ILE A 33 -5.35 1.41 45.21
CA ILE A 33 -4.07 1.38 44.47
C ILE A 33 -4.28 1.63 42.97
N SER A 34 -5.25 0.95 42.35
CA SER A 34 -5.51 1.05 40.91
C SER A 34 -6.19 2.37 40.51
N SER A 35 -6.86 3.04 41.45
CA SER A 35 -7.46 4.37 41.24
C SER A 35 -6.46 5.52 41.46
N ASN A 36 -5.21 5.24 41.80
CA ASN A 36 -4.20 6.26 42.03
C ASN A 36 -3.92 7.05 40.73
N ASN A 37 -4.03 8.38 40.81
CA ASN A 37 -3.78 9.31 39.70
C ASN A 37 -2.40 9.13 39.08
N TYR A 38 -1.37 8.86 39.88
CA TYR A 38 0.00 8.64 39.41
C TYR A 38 0.08 7.45 38.44
N THR A 39 -0.58 6.33 38.78
CA THR A 39 -0.64 5.12 37.93
C THR A 39 -1.24 5.43 36.57
N TRP A 40 -2.38 6.13 36.54
CA TRP A 40 -3.05 6.51 35.29
C TRP A 40 -2.23 7.50 34.46
N GLN A 41 -1.58 8.48 35.09
CA GLN A 41 -0.67 9.41 34.40
C GLN A 41 0.48 8.67 33.71
N GLN A 42 1.12 7.71 34.39
CA GLN A 42 2.20 6.92 33.80
C GLN A 42 1.73 6.10 32.60
N ILE A 43 0.56 5.46 32.70
CA ILE A 43 -0.01 4.67 31.60
C ILE A 43 -0.34 5.54 30.38
N ILE A 44 -0.88 6.75 30.60
CA ILE A 44 -1.15 7.71 29.54
C ILE A 44 0.16 8.14 28.85
N ILE A 45 1.18 8.51 29.61
CA ILE A 45 2.50 8.92 29.08
C ILE A 45 3.13 7.79 28.26
N GLN A 46 3.15 6.57 28.79
CA GLN A 46 3.73 5.41 28.10
C GLN A 46 2.99 5.10 26.79
N ARG A 47 1.66 5.22 26.77
CA ARG A 47 0.86 5.06 25.55
C ARG A 47 1.12 6.18 24.55
N HIS A 48 1.13 7.43 25.01
CA HIS A 48 1.39 8.59 24.17
C HIS A 48 2.81 8.57 23.57
N ASN A 49 3.79 7.99 24.27
CA ASN A 49 5.16 7.83 23.74
C ASN A 49 5.31 6.66 22.76
N ARG A 50 4.40 5.67 22.78
CA ARG A 50 4.39 4.54 21.83
C ARG A 50 3.68 4.87 20.51
N ILE A 51 2.67 5.74 20.53
CA ILE A 51 1.87 6.13 19.35
C ILE A 51 2.67 6.84 18.22
N PRO A 52 3.62 7.75 18.50
CA PRO A 52 4.36 8.48 17.46
C PRO A 52 5.17 7.56 16.54
N LYS A 53 5.69 6.45 17.07
CA LYS A 53 6.51 5.51 16.29
C LYS A 53 5.69 4.75 15.25
N GLY A 54 4.45 4.38 15.58
CA GLY A 54 3.55 3.71 14.63
C GLY A 54 3.13 4.61 13.48
N ILE A 55 2.80 5.87 13.77
CA ILE A 55 2.31 6.84 12.76
C ILE A 55 3.42 7.25 11.79
N ASN A 56 4.64 7.47 12.27
CA ASN A 56 5.78 7.81 11.41
C ASN A 56 6.15 6.65 10.48
N ASN A 57 6.09 5.41 10.97
CA ASN A 57 6.31 4.22 10.15
C ASN A 57 5.22 4.05 9.10
N LEU A 58 3.94 4.31 9.44
CA LEU A 58 2.83 4.27 8.48
C LEU A 58 2.98 5.29 7.34
N LYS A 59 3.34 6.54 7.66
CA LYS A 59 3.59 7.57 6.65
C LYS A 59 4.72 7.20 5.70
N LYS A 60 5.82 6.66 6.24
CA LYS A 60 6.96 6.20 5.43
C LYS A 60 6.56 5.03 4.53
N ASN A 61 5.88 4.02 5.07
CA ASN A 61 5.41 2.87 4.30
C ASN A 61 4.44 3.29 3.18
N TYR A 62 3.52 4.23 3.46
CA TYR A 62 2.61 4.76 2.45
C TYR A 62 3.37 5.47 1.32
N ALA A 63 4.37 6.29 1.65
CA ALA A 63 5.17 6.98 0.65
C ALA A 63 5.97 6.01 -0.24
N GLU A 64 6.55 4.96 0.35
CA GLU A 64 7.26 3.90 -0.38
C GLU A 64 6.32 3.14 -1.33
N ILE A 65 5.15 2.73 -0.85
CA ILE A 65 4.12 2.06 -1.67
C ILE A 65 3.66 2.95 -2.82
N ASN A 66 3.38 4.23 -2.55
CA ASN A 66 2.94 5.18 -3.57
C ASN A 66 4.00 5.39 -4.66
N CYS A 67 5.28 5.45 -4.28
CA CYS A 67 6.39 5.54 -5.23
C CYS A 67 6.48 4.30 -6.13
N MET A 68 6.35 3.10 -5.55
CA MET A 68 6.34 1.85 -6.31
C MET A 68 5.15 1.78 -7.27
N ALA A 69 3.95 2.15 -6.81
CA ALA A 69 2.75 2.18 -7.64
C ALA A 69 2.90 3.14 -8.82
N THR A 70 3.43 4.35 -8.56
CA THR A 70 3.67 5.36 -9.60
C THR A 70 4.63 4.83 -10.67
N ARG A 71 5.73 4.18 -10.26
CA ARG A 71 6.70 3.57 -11.18
C ARG A 71 6.08 2.49 -12.06
N LEU A 72 5.25 1.62 -11.48
CA LEU A 72 4.55 0.57 -12.23
C LEU A 72 3.59 1.16 -13.25
N ILE A 73 2.81 2.17 -12.86
CA ILE A 73 1.88 2.88 -13.75
C ILE A 73 2.65 3.50 -14.93
N SER A 74 3.73 4.22 -14.66
CA SER A 74 4.54 4.83 -15.73
C SER A 74 5.13 3.80 -16.68
N LYS A 75 5.62 2.67 -16.17
CA LYS A 75 6.14 1.58 -17.01
C LYS A 75 5.05 1.00 -17.91
N PHE A 76 3.88 0.70 -17.35
CA PHE A 76 2.75 0.17 -18.11
C PHE A 76 2.29 1.14 -19.21
N GLN A 77 2.22 2.44 -18.90
CA GLN A 77 1.88 3.47 -19.90
C GLN A 77 2.92 3.54 -21.02
N SER A 78 4.21 3.47 -20.70
CA SER A 78 5.29 3.46 -21.70
C SER A 78 5.20 2.23 -22.61
N GLU A 79 4.99 1.04 -22.05
CA GLU A 79 4.86 -0.20 -22.83
C GLU A 79 3.61 -0.18 -23.71
N THR A 80 2.50 0.35 -23.20
CA THR A 80 1.25 0.53 -23.96
C THR A 80 1.49 1.43 -25.18
N HIS A 81 2.18 2.55 -24.98
CA HIS A 81 2.48 3.48 -26.07
C HIS A 81 3.41 2.86 -27.15
N GLU A 82 4.42 2.08 -26.74
CA GLU A 82 5.26 1.37 -27.71
C GLU A 82 4.47 0.31 -28.49
N PHE A 83 3.55 -0.40 -27.82
CA PHE A 83 2.67 -1.35 -28.48
C PHE A 83 1.76 -0.69 -29.52
N GLU A 84 1.19 0.49 -29.20
CA GLU A 84 0.40 1.28 -30.16
C GLU A 84 1.20 1.68 -31.40
N LYS A 85 2.47 2.07 -31.24
CA LYS A 85 3.37 2.37 -32.38
C LYS A 85 3.58 1.14 -33.26
N VAL A 86 3.80 -0.03 -32.66
CA VAL A 86 3.98 -1.28 -33.40
C VAL A 86 2.70 -1.63 -34.17
N LEU A 87 1.53 -1.51 -33.53
CA LEU A 87 0.24 -1.73 -34.19
C LEU A 87 0.03 -0.79 -35.38
N HIS A 88 0.39 0.49 -35.24
CA HIS A 88 0.29 1.45 -36.33
C HIS A 88 1.19 1.05 -37.51
N ARG A 89 2.45 0.70 -37.24
CA ARG A 89 3.38 0.25 -38.28
C ARG A 89 2.88 -1.00 -39.00
N GLU A 90 2.28 -1.93 -38.27
CA GLU A 90 1.72 -3.15 -38.86
C GLU A 90 0.54 -2.85 -39.79
N ARG A 91 -0.33 -1.91 -39.42
CA ARG A 91 -1.45 -1.48 -40.27
C ARG A 91 -0.97 -0.87 -41.59
N GLU A 92 0.05 -0.02 -41.56
CA GLU A 92 0.63 0.56 -42.78
C GLU A 92 1.25 -0.52 -43.67
N ARG A 93 2.02 -1.47 -43.09
CA ARG A 93 2.56 -2.61 -43.85
C ARG A 93 1.46 -3.43 -44.54
N GLN A 94 0.35 -3.69 -43.84
CA GLN A 94 -0.77 -4.42 -44.43
C GLN A 94 -1.44 -3.66 -45.57
N LYS A 95 -1.53 -2.32 -45.46
CA LYS A 95 -2.08 -1.45 -46.50
C LYS A 95 -1.19 -1.45 -47.75
N GLU A 96 0.11 -1.27 -47.58
CA GLU A 96 1.10 -1.33 -48.67
C GLU A 96 1.07 -2.69 -49.38
N ALA A 97 1.03 -3.79 -48.62
CA ALA A 97 0.94 -5.14 -49.19
C ALA A 97 -0.34 -5.35 -50.01
N LEU A 98 -1.46 -4.74 -49.59
CA LEU A 98 -2.72 -4.78 -50.32
C LEU A 98 -2.64 -3.98 -51.63
N GLU A 99 -2.04 -2.79 -51.60
CA GLU A 99 -1.82 -1.95 -52.78
C GLU A 99 -0.91 -2.66 -53.80
N TYR A 100 0.18 -3.25 -53.34
CA TYR A 100 1.08 -4.03 -54.19
C TYR A 100 0.37 -5.20 -54.87
N LYS A 101 -0.45 -5.96 -54.12
CA LYS A 101 -1.29 -7.04 -54.69
C LYS A 101 -2.29 -6.53 -55.72
N ARG A 102 -2.87 -5.33 -55.53
CA ARG A 102 -3.79 -4.73 -56.51
C ARG A 102 -3.05 -4.35 -57.79
N LEU A 103 -1.89 -3.71 -57.67
CA LEU A 103 -1.07 -3.32 -58.80
C LEU A 103 -0.59 -4.53 -59.62
N GLN A 104 -0.10 -5.57 -58.94
CA GLN A 104 0.28 -6.82 -59.61
C GLN A 104 -0.87 -7.41 -60.43
N ARG A 105 -2.11 -7.42 -59.88
CA ARG A 105 -3.28 -7.91 -60.61
C ARG A 105 -3.64 -7.05 -61.81
N GLN A 106 -3.44 -5.72 -61.75
CA GLN A 106 -3.67 -4.84 -62.89
C GLN A 106 -2.66 -5.10 -64.00
N ILE A 107 -1.37 -5.16 -63.67
CA ILE A 107 -0.30 -5.48 -64.63
C ILE A 107 -0.59 -6.82 -65.32
N LEU A 108 -0.96 -7.85 -64.54
CA LEU A 108 -1.27 -9.17 -65.07
C LEU A 108 -2.48 -9.18 -66.02
N ARG A 109 -3.47 -8.30 -65.81
CA ARG A 109 -4.60 -8.14 -66.75
C ARG A 109 -4.16 -7.45 -68.02
N SER A 110 -3.44 -6.34 -67.91
CA SER A 110 -2.95 -5.60 -69.08
C SER A 110 -2.02 -6.43 -69.96
N LEU A 111 -1.17 -7.27 -69.37
CA LEU A 111 -0.34 -8.20 -70.13
C LEU A 111 -1.18 -9.24 -70.90
N LYS A 112 -2.23 -9.79 -70.28
CA LYS A 112 -3.15 -10.72 -70.97
C LYS A 112 -3.93 -10.07 -72.11
N GLU A 113 -4.29 -8.80 -71.96
CA GLU A 113 -4.97 -8.01 -73.00
C GLU A 113 -4.06 -7.71 -74.19
N LEU A 114 -2.73 -7.63 -73.99
CA LEU A 114 -1.74 -7.45 -75.06
C LEU A 114 -1.38 -8.75 -75.80
N GLU A 115 -1.60 -9.91 -75.16
CA GLU A 115 -1.35 -11.24 -75.73
C GLU A 115 -2.56 -11.81 -76.52
N SER A 116 -3.74 -11.17 -76.44
CA SER A 116 -4.96 -11.53 -77.19
C SER A 116 -5.14 -10.67 -78.43
#